data_AF-A0A7J3XKJ3-F1
#
_entry.id   AF-A0A7J3XKJ3-F1
#
_cell.length_a   1.000
_cell.length_b   1.000
_cell.length_c   1.000
_cell.angle_alpha   90.00
_cell.angle_beta   90.00
_cell.angle_gamma   90.00
#
_symmetry.space_group_name_H-M   'P 1'
#
loop_
_entity.id
_entity.type
_entity.pdbx_description
1 polymer ?
#
loop_
_entity_poly.entity_id
_entity_poly.type
_entity_poly.pdbx_seq_one_letter_code
_entity_poly.pdbx_strand_id
1 'polypeptide(L)' 'EVAGPEITVPIKDNSRIADVLQDVHKRLEPLMEKELLTKVLRNSRIVLNGVYAPDESEINPGDVLTIISPAAGG' A
#
# COMPACT_ATOMS: atom_id res chain seq x y z
N GLU A 1 9.72 0.90 -17.92
CA GLU A 1 8.98 1.09 -16.65
C GLU A 1 9.92 0.82 -15.49
N VAL A 2 10.05 1.75 -14.56
CA VAL A 2 10.72 1.46 -13.28
C VAL A 2 9.64 0.86 -12.39
N ALA A 3 9.67 -0.46 -12.20
CA ALA A 3 8.84 -1.08 -11.19
C ALA A 3 9.24 -0.49 -9.83
N GLY A 4 8.24 -0.05 -9.04
CA GLY A 4 8.48 0.44 -7.69
C GLY A 4 9.09 -0.63 -6.78
N PRO A 5 9.57 -0.26 -5.58
CA PRO A 5 10.12 -1.22 -4.63
C PRO A 5 9.06 -2.25 -4.21
N GLU A 6 9.41 -3.53 -4.26
CA GLU A 6 8.60 -4.61 -3.68
C GLU A 6 8.94 -4.78 -2.20
N ILE A 7 7.90 -4.91 -1.36
CA ILE A 7 8.06 -5.07 0.09
C ILE A 7 7.21 -6.25 0.54
N THR A 8 7.84 -7.21 1.23
CA THR A 8 7.11 -8.26 1.94
C THR A 8 6.67 -7.77 3.32
N VAL A 9 5.37 -7.84 3.58
CA VAL A 9 4.75 -7.47 4.86
C VAL A 9 4.18 -8.73 5.51
N PRO A 10 4.54 -9.06 6.77
CA PRO A 10 3.88 -10.14 7.49
C PRO A 10 2.45 -9.72 7.81
N ILE A 11 1.48 -10.56 7.48
CA ILE A 11 0.06 -10.34 7.78
C ILE A 11 -0.41 -11.32 8.87
N LYS A 12 -1.45 -10.94 9.60
CA LYS A 12 -2.10 -11.81 10.60
C LYS A 12 -3.35 -12.43 9.99
N ASP A 13 -3.86 -13.49 10.62
CA ASP A 13 -5.15 -14.06 10.23
C ASP A 13 -6.26 -12.99 10.35
N ASN A 14 -7.10 -12.89 9.32
CA ASN A 14 -8.17 -11.88 9.19
C ASN A 14 -7.69 -10.43 9.07
N SER A 15 -6.44 -10.20 8.66
CA SER A 15 -5.97 -8.85 8.33
C SER A 15 -6.75 -8.27 7.16
N ARG A 16 -6.88 -6.95 7.15
CA ARG A 16 -7.44 -6.18 6.04
C ARG A 16 -6.36 -5.39 5.34
N ILE A 17 -6.67 -4.91 4.13
CA ILE A 17 -5.80 -4.00 3.38
C ILE A 17 -5.41 -2.78 4.24
N ALA A 18 -6.35 -2.19 4.99
CA ALA A 18 -6.08 -1.07 5.89
C ALA A 18 -4.97 -1.34 6.92
N ASP A 19 -4.90 -2.57 7.47
CA ASP A 19 -3.86 -2.95 8.44
C ASP A 19 -2.48 -2.98 7.76
N VAL A 20 -2.43 -3.53 6.54
CA VAL A 20 -1.19 -3.58 5.74
C VAL A 20 -0.73 -2.19 5.34
N LEU A 21 -1.64 -1.31 4.93
CA LEU A 21 -1.32 0.08 4.61
C LEU A 21 -0.76 0.84 5.82
N GLN A 22 -1.26 0.55 7.03
CA GLN A 22 -0.74 1.14 8.26
C GLN A 22 0.71 0.69 8.53
N ASP A 23 1.02 -0.57 8.30
CA ASP A 23 2.39 -1.09 8.48
C ASP A 23 3.34 -0.61 7.37
N VAL A 24 2.87 -0.50 6.13
CA VAL A 24 3.60 0.18 5.06
C VAL A 24 3.89 1.63 5.44
N HIS A 25 2.91 2.37 5.97
CA HIS A 25 3.11 3.74 6.43
C HIS A 25 4.21 3.82 7.50
N LYS A 26 4.19 2.97 8.53
CA LYS A 26 5.22 2.96 9.58
C LYS A 26 6.62 2.68 9.04
N ARG A 27 6.74 1.79 8.05
CA ARG A 27 8.03 1.44 7.43
C ARG A 27 8.58 2.54 6.53
N LEU A 28 7.70 3.29 5.87
CA LEU A 28 8.08 4.38 4.96
C LEU A 28 8.24 5.73 5.67
N GLU A 29 7.64 5.92 6.85
CA GLU A 29 7.78 7.15 7.67
C GLU A 29 9.24 7.59 7.90
N PRO A 30 10.23 6.71 8.15
CA PRO A 30 11.64 7.14 8.26
C PRO A 30 12.32 7.46 6.92
N LEU A 31 11.73 7.09 5.78
CA LEU A 31 12.32 7.26 4.45
C LEU A 31 11.75 8.46 3.68
N MET A 32 10.63 9.01 4.14
CA MET A 32 9.90 10.09 3.48
C MET A 32 9.28 11.05 4.49
N GLU A 33 9.06 12.31 4.11
CA GLU A 33 8.30 13.24 4.95
C GLU A 33 6.88 12.72 5.20
N LYS A 34 6.45 12.72 6.47
CA LYS A 34 5.15 12.20 6.90
C LYS A 34 3.97 12.79 6.14
N GLU A 35 4.01 14.09 5.88
CA GLU A 35 2.95 14.79 5.14
C GLU A 35 2.87 14.32 3.68
N LEU A 36 4.03 14.12 3.05
CA LEU A 36 4.11 13.60 1.69
C LEU A 36 3.63 12.15 1.63
N LEU A 37 4.07 11.30 2.55
CA LEU A 37 3.65 9.91 2.64
C LEU A 37 2.13 9.79 2.82
N THR A 38 1.57 10.56 3.74
CA THR A 38 0.12 10.61 3.98
C THR A 38 -0.62 11.06 2.71
N LYS A 39 -0.13 12.08 2.02
CA LYS A 39 -0.72 12.58 0.78
C LYS A 39 -0.64 11.55 -0.35
N VAL A 40 0.49 10.85 -0.49
CA VAL A 40 0.67 9.82 -1.51
C VAL A 40 -0.29 8.67 -1.26
N LEU A 41 -0.31 8.10 -0.05
CA LEU A 41 -1.18 6.96 0.29
C LEU A 41 -2.65 7.31 0.14
N ARG A 42 -3.08 8.49 0.60
CA ARG A 42 -4.49 8.93 0.50
C ARG A 42 -4.99 9.08 -0.94
N ASN A 43 -4.11 9.43 -1.88
CA ASN A 43 -4.49 9.58 -3.29
C ASN A 43 -4.11 8.36 -4.14
N SER A 44 -3.51 7.33 -3.54
CA SER A 44 -3.13 6.10 -4.24
C SER A 44 -4.35 5.23 -4.49
N ARG A 45 -4.30 4.48 -5.59
CA ARG A 45 -5.28 3.41 -5.86
C ARG A 45 -4.70 2.09 -5.39
N ILE A 46 -5.54 1.28 -4.76
CA ILE A 46 -5.17 -0.03 -4.24
C ILE A 46 -5.71 -1.12 -5.15
N VAL A 47 -4.83 -2.05 -5.51
CA VAL A 47 -5.14 -3.20 -6.35
C VAL A 47 -4.65 -4.46 -5.63
N LEU A 48 -5.54 -5.42 -5.42
CA LEU A 48 -5.25 -6.72 -4.82
C LEU A 48 -5.32 -7.79 -5.91
N ASN A 49 -4.22 -8.51 -6.14
CA ASN A 49 -4.13 -9.56 -7.17
C ASN A 49 -4.61 -9.12 -8.57
N GLY A 50 -4.35 -7.86 -8.93
CA GLY A 50 -4.76 -7.27 -10.22
C GLY A 50 -6.18 -6.72 -10.27
N VAL A 51 -6.96 -6.78 -9.19
CA VAL A 51 -8.33 -6.26 -9.11
C VAL A 51 -8.41 -5.09 -8.11
N TYR A 52 -9.19 -4.06 -8.44
CA TYR A 52 -9.45 -2.97 -7.49
C TYR A 52 -10.13 -3.51 -6.23
N ALA A 53 -9.57 -3.18 -5.07
CA ALA A 53 -10.07 -3.64 -3.78
C ALA A 53 -10.20 -2.45 -2.81
N PRO A 54 -11.33 -2.31 -2.09
CA PRO A 54 -11.47 -1.31 -1.03
C PRO A 54 -10.62 -1.66 0.20
N ASP A 55 -10.27 -0.67 1.01
CA ASP A 55 -9.40 -0.81 2.19
C ASP A 55 -9.93 -1.81 3.24
N GLU A 56 -11.24 -2.04 3.25
CA GLU A 56 -11.90 -3.00 4.15
C GLU A 56 -11.79 -4.45 3.70
N SER A 57 -11.26 -4.70 2.49
CA SER A 57 -11.08 -6.06 1.96
C SER A 57 -10.11 -6.86 2.82
N GLU A 58 -10.45 -8.13 3.01
CA GLU A 58 -9.58 -9.11 3.65
C GLU A 58 -8.35 -9.38 2.77
N ILE A 59 -7.20 -9.60 3.40
CA ILE A 59 -5.95 -9.97 2.74
C ILE A 59 -5.47 -11.33 3.25
N ASN A 60 -5.06 -12.19 2.32
CA ASN A 60 -4.63 -13.55 2.59
C ASN A 60 -3.13 -13.73 2.35
N PRO A 61 -2.50 -14.74 2.99
CA PRO A 61 -1.09 -15.01 2.76
C PRO A 61 -0.82 -15.35 1.29
N GLY A 62 0.13 -14.64 0.69
CA GLY A 62 0.47 -14.79 -0.74
C GLY A 62 -0.26 -13.81 -1.66
N ASP A 63 -1.20 -13.02 -1.15
CA ASP A 63 -1.80 -11.94 -1.92
C ASP A 63 -0.78 -10.84 -2.26
N VAL A 64 -0.91 -10.29 -3.46
CA VAL A 64 -0.08 -9.19 -3.95
C VAL A 64 -0.89 -7.90 -3.93
N LEU A 65 -0.47 -6.97 -3.07
CA LEU A 65 -1.02 -5.62 -2.98
C LEU A 65 -0.18 -4.65 -3.80
N THR A 66 -0.77 -4.03 -4.81
CA THR A 66 -0.14 -2.97 -5.61
C THR A 66 -0.73 -1.62 -5.22
N ILE A 67 0.15 -0.72 -4.77
CA ILE A 67 -0.20 0.67 -4.46
C ILE A 67 0.20 1.54 -5.65
N ILE A 68 -0.79 2.04 -6.37
CA ILE A 68 -0.58 2.89 -7.54
C ILE A 68 -0.70 4.34 -7.07
N SER A 69 0.45 4.96 -6.81
CA SER A 69 0.49 6.40 -6.53
C SER A 69 0.06 7.18 -7.75
N PRO A 70 -0.76 8.24 -7.59
CA PRO A 70 -1.07 9.13 -8.70
C PRO A 70 0.26 9.74 -9.17
N ALA A 71 0.47 9.78 -10.48
CA ALA A 71 1.62 10.50 -11.02
C ALA A 71 1.60 11.91 -10.44
N ALA A 72 2.67 12.29 -9.73
CA ALA A 72 2.91 13.69 -9.45
C ALA A 72 3.00 14.35 -10.83
N GLY A 73 1.99 15.16 -11.18
CA GLY A 73 2.01 15.92 -12.43
C GLY A 73 3.36 16.63 -12.54
N GLY A 74 4.02 16.46 -13.68
CA GLY A 74 5.25 17.18 -14.01
C GLY A 74 5.05 18.68 -14.08
#